data_AF-Q2SPC7-F1
#
_entry.id   AF-Q2SPC7-F1
#
_cell.length_a   1.000
_cell.length_b   1.000
_cell.length_c   1.000
_cell.angle_alpha   90.00
_cell.angle_beta   90.00
_cell.angle_gamma   90.00
#
_symmetry.space_group_name_H-M   'P 1'
#
loop_
_entity.id
_entity.type
_entity.pdbx_description
1 polymer ?
#
loop_
_entity_poly.entity_id
_entity_poly.type
_entity_poly.pdbx_seq_one_letter_code
_entity_poly.pdbx_strand_id
1 'polypeptide(L)'
;MPLQMTSELRFPMGSTTPLSDLSVDDFISLIRKVSGAMDRQRIIEVFKQHLCKVSGDYYARSSSLDWAESDMSRLAQNAAQDAPNFIAAVYETLEELERSGATVPTVQHINQILLKNQDHYQVVDGQLNQTAGSVAAPEFSESISTSVIRALGDAKALIGTVDSSSAIDRAHTALHGYLVQLCTDNQIDLPSDPTASKAFKQLRQFHPALQASGHRAEDVTKVLNSFAASIDAFSTLRNRASLAHVNDLLDVPEATAIVNAMYTVFRYIQDCIQRG
;
A
#
# COMPACT_ATOMS: atom_id res chain seq x y z
N MET A 1 -1.11 10.61 31.20
CA MET A 1 -0.90 9.23 30.72
C MET A 1 -0.69 9.30 29.22
N PRO A 2 0.43 8.81 28.67
CA PRO A 2 0.58 8.77 27.22
C PRO A 2 -0.38 7.68 26.68
N LEU A 3 -1.14 8.03 25.65
CA LEU A 3 -1.99 7.10 24.92
C LEU A 3 -1.11 5.98 24.36
N GLN A 4 -1.31 4.74 24.83
CA GLN A 4 -0.79 3.57 24.13
C GLN A 4 -1.57 3.44 22.83
N MET A 5 -0.92 3.77 21.72
CA MET A 5 -1.45 3.53 20.38
C MET A 5 -1.62 2.01 20.19
N THR A 6 -2.82 1.59 19.80
CA THR A 6 -3.14 0.23 19.38
C THR A 6 -2.22 -0.21 18.25
N SER A 7 -1.94 -1.52 18.16
CA SER A 7 -1.04 -2.17 17.18
C SER A 7 -1.30 -1.78 15.71
N GLU A 8 -2.48 -1.26 15.41
CA GLU A 8 -2.93 -0.79 14.09
C GLU A 8 -2.18 0.44 13.56
N LEU A 9 -1.29 1.06 14.36
CA LEU A 9 -0.53 2.25 13.97
C LEU A 9 0.98 2.02 13.85
N ARG A 10 1.46 0.76 13.88
CA ARG A 10 2.87 0.44 13.62
C ARG A 10 3.23 0.29 12.14
N PHE A 11 2.25 0.12 11.25
CA PHE A 11 2.49 -0.16 9.84
C PHE A 11 1.58 0.67 8.91
N PRO A 12 2.07 1.09 7.73
CA PRO A 12 1.34 2.00 6.85
C PRO A 12 0.16 1.31 6.16
N MET A 13 -1.05 1.78 6.44
CA MET A 13 -2.26 1.52 5.63
C MET A 13 -2.13 2.24 4.27
N GLY A 14 -1.42 1.61 3.33
CA GLY A 14 -1.36 1.95 1.90
C GLY A 14 -1.87 0.79 1.06
N SER A 15 -2.04 0.94 -0.27
CA SER A 15 -2.33 -0.22 -1.13
C SER A 15 -1.18 -1.21 -1.03
N THR A 16 -1.44 -2.34 -0.39
CA THR A 16 -0.48 -3.39 -0.18
C THR A 16 -0.37 -4.19 -1.47
N THR A 17 0.85 -4.39 -1.97
CA THR A 17 1.05 -5.32 -3.09
C THR A 17 0.75 -6.72 -2.59
N PRO A 18 -0.05 -7.52 -3.29
CA PRO A 18 -0.22 -8.92 -2.94
C PRO A 18 1.11 -9.67 -3.09
N LEU A 19 1.35 -10.65 -2.23
CA LEU A 19 2.40 -11.65 -2.50
C LEU A 19 1.98 -12.53 -3.68
N SER A 20 2.95 -13.06 -4.41
CA SER A 20 2.67 -14.06 -5.44
C SER A 20 2.16 -15.37 -4.83
N ASP A 21 1.34 -16.14 -5.56
CA ASP A 21 0.87 -17.46 -5.10
C ASP A 21 2.05 -18.39 -4.72
N LEU A 22 3.16 -18.30 -5.45
CA LEU A 22 4.39 -19.04 -5.17
C LEU A 22 5.02 -18.63 -3.83
N SER A 23 5.04 -17.34 -3.52
CA SER A 23 5.49 -16.83 -2.22
C SER A 23 4.60 -17.37 -1.09
N VAL A 24 3.28 -17.33 -1.29
CA VAL A 24 2.30 -17.82 -0.30
C VAL A 24 2.45 -19.33 -0.06
N ASP A 25 2.66 -20.12 -1.12
CA ASP A 25 2.89 -21.57 -1.01
C ASP A 25 4.19 -21.91 -0.27
N ASP A 26 5.26 -21.13 -0.50
CA ASP A 26 6.52 -21.25 0.24
C ASP A 26 6.31 -20.90 1.73
N PHE A 27 5.52 -19.87 2.04
CA PHE A 27 5.16 -19.52 3.42
C PHE A 27 4.28 -20.59 4.08
N ILE A 28 3.30 -21.15 3.39
CA ILE A 28 2.49 -22.29 3.89
C ILE A 28 3.40 -23.48 4.18
N SER A 29 4.36 -23.75 3.30
CA SER A 29 5.36 -24.81 3.49
C SER A 29 6.27 -24.54 4.70
N LEU A 30 6.59 -23.26 4.96
CA LEU A 30 7.33 -22.84 6.16
C LEU A 30 6.52 -23.07 7.44
N ILE A 31 5.24 -22.65 7.45
CA ILE A 31 4.30 -22.85 8.57
C ILE A 31 4.19 -24.33 8.92
N ARG A 32 4.08 -25.19 7.90
CA ARG A 32 4.02 -26.65 8.09
C ARG A 32 5.30 -27.27 8.68
N LYS A 33 6.42 -26.56 8.73
CA LYS A 33 7.66 -27.03 9.39
C LYS A 33 7.71 -26.71 10.88
N VAL A 34 6.80 -25.88 11.39
CA VAL A 34 6.72 -25.58 12.82
C VAL A 34 6.32 -26.85 13.58
N SER A 35 7.05 -27.15 14.65
CA SER A 35 6.83 -28.32 15.50
C SER A 35 7.07 -27.96 16.96
N GLY A 36 6.44 -28.65 17.89
CA GLY A 36 6.59 -28.36 19.32
C GLY A 36 5.86 -29.35 20.19
N ALA A 37 5.91 -29.14 21.51
CA ALA A 37 5.21 -29.99 22.48
C ALA A 37 3.67 -29.88 22.41
N MET A 38 3.16 -28.83 21.78
CA MET A 38 1.74 -28.63 21.56
C MET A 38 1.23 -29.40 20.34
N ASP A 39 -0.04 -29.80 20.40
CA ASP A 39 -0.69 -30.51 19.30
C ASP A 39 -0.62 -29.74 17.96
N ARG A 40 -0.44 -30.49 16.87
CA ARG A 40 -0.24 -29.91 15.54
C ARG A 40 -1.44 -29.08 15.07
N GLN A 41 -2.66 -29.52 15.34
CA GLN A 41 -3.85 -28.75 15.00
C GLN A 41 -3.84 -27.42 15.77
N ARG A 42 -3.42 -27.44 17.04
CA ARG A 42 -3.32 -26.23 17.85
C ARG A 42 -2.32 -25.22 17.27
N ILE A 43 -1.18 -25.67 16.75
CA ILE A 43 -0.21 -24.78 16.06
C ILE A 43 -0.89 -24.07 14.88
N ILE A 44 -1.58 -24.84 14.02
CA ILE A 44 -2.27 -24.30 12.85
C ILE A 44 -3.40 -23.34 13.25
N GLU A 45 -4.12 -23.61 14.35
CA GLU A 45 -5.14 -22.70 14.87
C GLU A 45 -4.59 -21.35 15.31
N VAL A 46 -3.37 -21.28 15.84
CA VAL A 46 -2.74 -19.98 16.17
C VAL A 46 -2.47 -19.18 14.89
N PHE A 47 -1.95 -19.81 13.84
CA PHE A 47 -1.77 -19.14 12.54
C PHE A 47 -3.11 -18.63 11.97
N LYS A 48 -4.17 -19.43 12.04
CA LYS A 48 -5.50 -19.01 11.59
C LYS A 48 -6.01 -17.78 12.33
N GLN A 49 -5.78 -17.69 13.65
CA GLN A 49 -6.21 -16.56 14.47
C GLN A 49 -5.52 -15.24 14.10
N HIS A 50 -4.27 -15.29 13.65
CA HIS A 50 -3.54 -14.11 13.21
C HIS A 50 -3.87 -13.75 11.76
N LEU A 51 -3.89 -14.74 10.86
CA LEU A 51 -4.19 -14.52 9.44
C LEU A 51 -5.61 -14.00 9.19
N CYS A 52 -6.62 -14.47 9.94
CA CYS A 52 -7.99 -13.98 9.77
C CYS A 52 -8.15 -12.49 10.15
N LYS A 53 -7.31 -11.98 11.06
CA LYS A 53 -7.31 -10.55 11.41
C LYS A 53 -6.81 -9.71 10.24
N VAL A 54 -5.83 -10.23 9.49
CA VAL A 54 -5.29 -9.58 8.30
C VAL A 54 -6.27 -9.64 7.13
N SER A 55 -6.84 -10.81 6.86
CA SER A 55 -7.78 -10.97 5.73
C SER A 55 -9.17 -10.36 5.99
N GLY A 56 -9.49 -9.98 7.23
CA GLY A 56 -10.83 -9.55 7.63
C GLY A 56 -11.85 -10.70 7.67
N ASP A 57 -11.41 -11.95 7.56
CA ASP A 57 -12.26 -13.13 7.64
C ASP A 57 -12.66 -13.46 9.09
N TYR A 58 -13.77 -14.19 9.24
CA TYR A 58 -14.20 -14.69 10.55
C TYR A 58 -13.34 -15.90 11.00
N TYR A 59 -12.81 -15.84 12.22
CA TYR A 59 -12.14 -16.98 12.84
C TYR A 59 -13.14 -18.05 13.27
N ALA A 60 -12.99 -19.26 12.74
CA ALA A 60 -13.65 -20.46 13.25
C ALA A 60 -12.62 -21.55 13.52
N ARG A 61 -12.69 -22.16 14.71
CA ARG A 61 -11.85 -23.32 15.05
C ARG A 61 -12.26 -24.53 14.21
N SER A 62 -11.30 -25.20 13.59
CA SER A 62 -11.57 -26.37 12.75
C SER A 62 -11.80 -27.61 13.62
N SER A 63 -12.55 -28.56 13.09
CA SER A 63 -12.91 -29.81 13.79
C SER A 63 -11.81 -30.88 13.70
N SER A 64 -10.92 -30.79 12.72
CA SER A 64 -9.78 -31.71 12.53
C SER A 64 -8.54 -30.96 12.02
N LEU A 65 -7.40 -31.65 12.03
CA LEU A 65 -6.14 -31.14 11.47
C LEU A 65 -6.26 -30.84 9.97
N ASP A 66 -6.83 -31.74 9.18
CA ASP A 66 -6.97 -31.54 7.73
C ASP A 66 -7.82 -30.30 7.39
N TRP A 67 -8.91 -30.11 8.14
CA TRP A 67 -9.72 -28.89 8.03
C TRP A 67 -8.93 -27.66 8.46
N ALA A 68 -8.14 -27.75 9.54
CA ALA A 68 -7.31 -26.64 9.99
C ALA A 68 -6.26 -26.24 8.94
N GLU A 69 -5.61 -27.20 8.28
CA GLU A 69 -4.60 -26.92 7.25
C GLU A 69 -5.23 -26.33 5.98
N SER A 70 -6.40 -26.82 5.57
CA SER A 70 -7.16 -26.27 4.44
C SER A 70 -7.63 -24.83 4.73
N ASP A 71 -8.23 -24.61 5.90
CA ASP A 71 -8.70 -23.30 6.33
C ASP A 71 -7.54 -22.30 6.46
N MET A 72 -6.41 -22.74 7.02
CA MET A 72 -5.20 -21.92 7.12
C MET A 72 -4.66 -21.53 5.75
N SER A 73 -4.63 -22.46 4.79
CA SER A 73 -4.16 -22.17 3.42
C SER A 73 -5.04 -21.13 2.73
N ARG A 74 -6.37 -21.24 2.87
CA ARG A 74 -7.32 -20.24 2.35
C ARG A 74 -7.13 -18.87 3.01
N LEU A 75 -7.00 -18.84 4.34
CA LEU A 75 -6.76 -17.59 5.08
C LEU A 75 -5.42 -16.96 4.70
N ALA A 76 -4.38 -17.77 4.45
CA ALA A 76 -3.09 -17.30 4.00
C ALA A 76 -3.18 -16.63 2.62
N GLN A 77 -3.88 -17.24 1.66
CA GLN A 77 -4.11 -16.66 0.33
C GLN A 77 -4.88 -15.33 0.40
N ASN A 78 -5.91 -15.26 1.25
CA ASN A 78 -6.67 -14.02 1.44
C ASN A 78 -5.85 -12.93 2.13
N ALA A 79 -5.12 -13.28 3.19
CA ALA A 79 -4.30 -12.33 3.94
C ALA A 79 -3.11 -11.83 3.11
N ALA A 80 -2.58 -12.65 2.20
CA ALA A 80 -1.47 -12.30 1.32
C ALA A 80 -1.79 -11.19 0.30
N GLN A 81 -3.06 -10.81 0.15
CA GLN A 81 -3.44 -9.58 -0.57
C GLN A 81 -2.85 -8.32 0.10
N ASP A 82 -2.50 -8.45 1.39
CA ASP A 82 -1.75 -7.49 2.17
C ASP A 82 -0.38 -8.06 2.55
N ALA A 83 0.60 -7.98 1.64
CA ALA A 83 1.93 -8.56 1.89
C ALA A 83 2.56 -8.08 3.21
N PRO A 84 2.58 -6.78 3.54
CA PRO A 84 3.11 -6.31 4.82
C PRO A 84 2.44 -6.94 6.04
N ASN A 85 1.11 -6.91 6.12
CA ASN A 85 0.40 -7.43 7.29
C ASN A 85 0.39 -8.96 7.32
N PHE A 86 0.43 -9.63 6.17
CA PHE A 86 0.64 -11.07 6.07
C PHE A 86 2.01 -11.48 6.65
N ILE A 87 3.09 -10.85 6.18
CA ILE A 87 4.45 -11.15 6.64
C ILE A 87 4.57 -10.86 8.15
N ALA A 88 3.99 -9.74 8.61
CA ALA A 88 3.95 -9.41 10.03
C ALA A 88 3.20 -10.47 10.85
N ALA A 89 2.00 -10.88 10.41
CA ALA A 89 1.21 -11.89 11.10
C ALA A 89 1.93 -13.25 11.19
N VAL A 90 2.62 -13.66 10.12
CA VAL A 90 3.44 -14.88 10.14
C VAL A 90 4.60 -14.74 11.12
N TYR A 91 5.34 -13.63 11.07
CA TYR A 91 6.45 -13.36 11.98
C TYR A 91 6.02 -13.34 13.45
N GLU A 92 4.95 -12.60 13.78
CA GLU A 92 4.41 -12.49 15.13
C GLU A 92 3.92 -13.84 15.66
N THR A 93 3.29 -14.65 14.80
CA THR A 93 2.86 -16.00 15.16
C THR A 93 4.05 -16.89 15.48
N LEU A 94 5.14 -16.81 14.70
CA LEU A 94 6.35 -17.57 14.96
C LEU A 94 7.01 -17.16 16.28
N GLU A 95 7.08 -15.87 16.60
CA GLU A 95 7.56 -15.41 17.91
C GLU A 95 6.68 -15.89 19.07
N GLU A 96 5.35 -15.88 18.91
CA GLU A 96 4.42 -16.37 19.93
C GLU A 96 4.61 -17.86 20.21
N LEU A 97 4.76 -18.65 19.14
CA LEU A 97 4.98 -20.09 19.23
C LEU A 97 6.35 -20.41 19.82
N GLU A 98 7.39 -19.65 19.49
CA GLU A 98 8.72 -19.78 20.08
C GLU A 98 8.70 -19.52 21.59
N ARG A 99 8.04 -18.44 22.03
CA ARG A 99 7.83 -18.14 23.47
C ARG A 99 7.06 -19.25 24.19
N SER A 100 6.22 -19.97 23.46
CA SER A 100 5.46 -21.13 23.96
C SER A 100 6.25 -22.45 23.94
N GLY A 101 7.52 -22.42 23.54
CA GLY A 101 8.43 -23.57 23.52
C GLY A 101 8.35 -24.43 22.26
N ALA A 102 7.78 -23.92 21.16
CA ALA A 102 7.81 -24.59 19.86
C ALA A 102 9.14 -24.33 19.13
N THR A 103 9.58 -25.31 18.36
CA THR A 103 10.66 -25.17 17.37
C THR A 103 10.09 -24.50 16.12
N VAL A 104 10.48 -23.24 15.91
CA VAL A 104 10.01 -22.42 14.79
C VAL A 104 11.13 -22.13 13.78
N PRO A 105 10.80 -21.94 12.49
CA PRO A 105 11.73 -21.35 11.54
C PRO A 105 12.14 -19.93 11.93
N THR A 106 13.40 -19.59 11.68
CA THR A 106 13.97 -18.27 12.00
C THR A 106 13.65 -17.20 10.96
N VAL A 107 13.90 -15.94 11.30
CA VAL A 107 13.80 -14.77 10.41
C VAL A 107 14.58 -14.94 9.10
N GLN A 108 15.70 -15.67 9.12
CA GLN A 108 16.46 -15.95 7.90
C GLN A 108 15.65 -16.77 6.88
N HIS A 109 14.80 -17.69 7.32
CA HIS A 109 13.94 -18.47 6.43
C HIS A 109 12.86 -17.59 5.79
N ILE A 110 12.28 -16.66 6.56
CA ILE A 110 11.33 -15.67 6.02
C ILE A 110 12.01 -14.83 4.94
N ASN A 111 13.17 -14.23 5.25
CA ASN A 111 13.91 -13.41 4.29
C ASN A 111 14.39 -14.19 3.07
N GLN A 112 14.70 -15.49 3.20
CA GLN A 112 15.04 -16.35 2.07
C GLN A 112 13.84 -16.56 1.13
N ILE A 113 12.63 -16.75 1.67
CA ILE A 113 11.41 -16.87 0.86
C ILE A 113 11.15 -15.57 0.11
N LEU A 114 11.23 -14.44 0.80
CA LEU A 114 11.02 -13.11 0.21
C LEU A 114 12.05 -12.84 -0.89
N LEU A 115 13.34 -13.11 -0.63
CA LEU A 115 14.40 -12.93 -1.62
C LEU A 115 14.24 -13.87 -2.83
N LYS A 116 13.92 -15.15 -2.59
CA LYS A 116 13.74 -16.17 -3.64
C LYS A 116 12.63 -15.78 -4.61
N ASN A 117 11.53 -15.24 -4.09
CA ASN A 117 10.36 -14.85 -4.88
C ASN A 117 10.41 -13.39 -5.34
N GLN A 118 11.54 -12.70 -5.13
CA GLN A 118 11.75 -11.30 -5.51
C GLN A 118 10.78 -10.31 -4.84
N ASP A 119 10.24 -10.69 -3.68
CA ASP A 119 9.40 -9.83 -2.86
C ASP A 119 10.27 -8.73 -2.22
N HIS A 120 9.89 -7.46 -2.36
CA HIS A 120 10.68 -6.30 -1.94
C HIS A 120 10.58 -5.99 -0.45
N TYR A 121 10.60 -7.03 0.39
CA TYR A 121 10.49 -6.94 1.83
C TYR A 121 11.63 -7.69 2.53
N GLN A 122 12.04 -7.18 3.68
CA GLN A 122 13.03 -7.82 4.52
C GLN A 122 12.74 -7.53 6.00
N VAL A 123 12.70 -8.57 6.82
CA VAL A 123 12.62 -8.42 8.27
C VAL A 123 14.03 -8.24 8.83
N VAL A 124 14.30 -7.09 9.46
CA VAL A 124 15.57 -6.75 10.11
C VAL A 124 15.26 -6.21 11.50
N ASP A 125 15.90 -6.75 12.54
CA ASP A 125 15.71 -6.35 13.94
C ASP A 125 14.23 -6.32 14.39
N GLY A 126 13.44 -7.29 13.91
CA GLY A 126 12.01 -7.38 14.21
C GLY A 126 11.14 -6.33 13.53
N GLN A 127 11.69 -5.57 12.58
CA GLN A 127 10.97 -4.60 11.76
C GLN A 127 10.94 -5.04 10.30
N LEU A 128 9.78 -4.91 9.66
CA LEU A 128 9.62 -5.14 8.23
C LEU A 128 10.06 -3.89 7.47
N ASN A 129 11.12 -4.02 6.69
CA ASN A 129 11.66 -2.97 5.83
C ASN A 129 11.35 -3.28 4.37
N GLN A 130 10.98 -2.26 3.60
CA GLN A 130 10.84 -2.37 2.16
C GLN A 130 12.22 -2.13 1.51
N THR A 131 12.74 -3.10 0.76
CA THR A 131 14.11 -3.04 0.25
C THR A 131 14.17 -2.22 -1.03
N ALA A 132 14.77 -1.03 -0.99
CA ALA A 132 14.99 -0.20 -2.18
C ALA A 132 16.13 -0.76 -3.06
N GLY A 133 15.77 -1.49 -4.12
CA GLY A 133 16.47 -1.61 -5.41
C GLY A 133 17.90 -2.20 -5.47
N SER A 134 18.02 -3.37 -6.11
CA SER A 134 19.14 -3.61 -7.04
C SER A 134 18.59 -3.70 -8.45
N VAL A 135 19.18 -2.93 -9.35
CA VAL A 135 18.78 -2.73 -10.74
C VAL A 135 18.98 -4.02 -11.54
N ALA A 136 17.90 -4.57 -12.09
CA ALA A 136 17.93 -5.36 -13.31
C ALA A 136 17.16 -4.59 -14.39
N ALA A 137 17.84 -4.32 -15.51
CA ALA A 137 17.30 -3.66 -16.69
C ALA A 137 16.25 -4.55 -17.40
N PRO A 138 15.37 -3.98 -18.24
CA PRO A 138 13.92 -4.16 -18.15
C PRO A 138 13.39 -5.33 -18.98
N GLU A 139 12.34 -5.97 -18.47
CA GLU A 139 11.18 -6.39 -19.26
C GLU A 139 9.91 -6.18 -18.44
N PHE A 140 9.46 -4.93 -18.29
CA PHE A 140 8.15 -4.65 -17.70
C PHE A 140 7.52 -3.45 -18.40
N SER A 141 6.42 -3.69 -19.09
CA SER A 141 5.40 -2.65 -19.24
C SER A 141 4.70 -2.51 -17.90
N GLU A 142 5.41 -1.95 -16.90
CA GLU A 142 4.80 -1.55 -15.64
C GLU A 142 3.71 -0.51 -15.96
N SER A 143 2.50 -0.69 -15.43
CA SER A 143 1.43 0.26 -15.70
C SER A 143 1.80 1.63 -15.09
N ILE A 144 1.39 2.72 -15.72
CA ILE A 144 1.69 4.05 -15.19
C ILE A 144 0.99 4.27 -13.84
N SER A 145 -0.09 3.55 -13.56
CA SER A 145 -0.73 3.51 -12.25
C SER A 145 0.19 2.94 -11.15
N THR A 146 0.92 1.86 -11.44
CA THR A 146 1.82 1.23 -10.48
C THR A 146 3.04 2.11 -10.18
N SER A 147 3.58 2.80 -11.19
CA SER A 147 4.64 3.78 -11.00
C SER A 147 4.19 4.98 -10.14
N VAL A 148 2.93 5.42 -10.28
CA VAL A 148 2.37 6.56 -9.53
C VAL A 148 2.06 6.18 -8.08
N ILE A 149 1.50 4.99 -7.85
CA ILE A 149 1.30 4.43 -6.50
C ILE A 149 2.63 4.36 -5.76
N ARG A 150 3.67 3.85 -6.42
CA ARG A 150 5.01 3.77 -5.86
C ARG A 150 5.54 5.14 -5.47
N ALA A 151 5.49 6.10 -6.39
CA ALA A 151 6.01 7.44 -6.13
C ALA A 151 5.22 8.19 -5.03
N LEU A 152 3.91 7.95 -4.89
CA LEU A 152 3.11 8.46 -3.77
C LEU A 152 3.45 7.76 -2.45
N GLY A 153 3.77 6.46 -2.47
CA GLY A 153 4.27 5.71 -1.32
C GLY A 153 5.64 6.22 -0.86
N ASP A 154 6.57 6.41 -1.81
CA ASP A 154 7.90 6.98 -1.57
C ASP A 154 7.78 8.39 -0.97
N ALA A 155 6.86 9.22 -1.50
CA ALA A 155 6.58 10.54 -0.94
C ALA A 155 6.13 10.46 0.52
N LYS A 156 5.22 9.52 0.85
CA LYS A 156 4.74 9.33 2.23
C LYS A 156 5.86 8.89 3.18
N ALA A 157 6.80 8.06 2.71
CA ALA A 157 7.94 7.60 3.51
C ALA A 157 8.96 8.71 3.85
N LEU A 158 8.95 9.81 3.09
CA LEU A 158 9.84 10.97 3.33
C LEU A 158 9.26 11.95 4.35
N ILE A 159 7.98 11.83 4.70
CA ILE A 159 7.31 12.75 5.62
C ILE A 159 7.84 12.53 7.05
N GLY A 160 8.23 13.61 7.72
CA GLY A 160 8.88 13.55 9.05
C GLY A 160 10.38 13.28 9.00
N THR A 161 10.97 13.15 7.81
CA THR A 161 12.41 13.29 7.59
C THR A 161 12.79 14.76 7.39
N VAL A 162 14.08 15.06 7.18
CA VAL A 162 14.61 16.43 7.10
C VAL A 162 13.99 17.26 5.94
N ASP A 163 13.23 16.66 5.01
CA ASP A 163 12.69 17.37 3.84
C ASP A 163 11.26 16.95 3.41
N SER A 164 10.25 17.45 4.15
CA SER A 164 8.82 17.34 3.79
C SER A 164 8.48 18.00 2.43
N SER A 165 9.29 18.95 1.96
CA SER A 165 9.08 19.59 0.65
C SER A 165 9.36 18.60 -0.49
N SER A 166 10.45 17.83 -0.37
CA SER A 166 10.78 16.75 -1.31
C SER A 166 9.69 15.68 -1.39
N ALA A 167 8.98 15.39 -0.30
CA ALA A 167 7.83 14.48 -0.31
C ALA A 167 6.70 15.00 -1.20
N ILE A 168 6.33 16.26 -1.03
CA ILE A 168 5.24 16.91 -1.77
C ILE A 168 5.60 17.02 -3.26
N ASP A 169 6.84 17.36 -3.58
CA ASP A 169 7.31 17.48 -4.97
C ASP A 169 7.23 16.13 -5.73
N ARG A 170 7.66 15.05 -5.09
CA ARG A 170 7.59 13.69 -5.66
C ARG A 170 6.14 13.24 -5.86
N ALA A 171 5.29 13.45 -4.87
CA ALA A 171 3.87 13.11 -4.94
C ALA A 171 3.15 13.90 -6.06
N HIS A 172 3.42 15.20 -6.15
CA HIS A 172 2.85 16.05 -7.17
C HIS A 172 3.33 15.66 -8.58
N THR A 173 4.63 15.40 -8.75
CA THR A 173 5.22 15.00 -10.03
C THR A 173 4.62 13.69 -10.54
N ALA A 174 4.45 12.72 -9.65
CA ALA A 174 3.79 11.45 -9.98
C ALA A 174 2.33 11.65 -10.40
N LEU A 175 1.55 12.37 -9.59
CA LEU A 175 0.15 12.65 -9.91
C LEU A 175 0.02 13.43 -11.22
N HIS A 176 0.92 14.38 -11.47
CA HIS A 176 0.92 15.14 -12.72
C HIS A 176 1.16 14.23 -13.94
N GLY A 177 2.22 13.42 -13.91
CA GLY A 177 2.52 12.48 -14.99
C GLY A 177 1.38 11.51 -15.27
N TYR A 178 0.75 11.00 -14.21
CA TYR A 178 -0.45 10.15 -14.31
C TYR A 178 -1.59 10.81 -15.09
N LEU A 179 -1.96 12.04 -14.69
CA LEU A 179 -3.09 12.75 -15.28
C LEU A 179 -2.84 13.09 -16.75
N VAL A 180 -1.61 13.48 -17.09
CA VAL A 180 -1.22 13.79 -18.47
C VAL A 180 -1.26 12.54 -19.33
N GLN A 181 -0.66 11.45 -18.86
CA GLN A 181 -0.69 10.20 -19.60
C GLN A 181 -2.12 9.70 -19.80
N LEU A 182 -2.94 9.75 -18.75
CA LEU A 182 -4.31 9.26 -18.84
C LEU A 182 -5.12 10.06 -19.88
N CYS A 183 -4.87 11.36 -20.03
CA CYS A 183 -5.40 12.13 -21.16
C CYS A 183 -4.89 11.60 -22.49
N THR A 184 -3.57 11.37 -22.62
CA THR A 184 -2.95 10.83 -23.84
C THR A 184 -3.54 9.48 -24.24
N ASP A 185 -3.65 8.55 -23.30
CA ASP A 185 -4.19 7.19 -23.51
C ASP A 185 -5.65 7.22 -23.97
N ASN A 186 -6.40 8.25 -23.54
CA ASN A 186 -7.81 8.46 -23.90
C ASN A 186 -8.00 9.49 -25.03
N GLN A 187 -6.93 9.88 -25.73
CA GLN A 187 -6.98 10.83 -26.85
C GLN A 187 -7.63 12.18 -26.49
N ILE A 188 -7.42 12.65 -25.25
CA ILE A 188 -7.90 13.94 -24.77
C ILE A 188 -6.82 14.98 -25.00
N ASP A 189 -7.13 15.99 -25.81
CA ASP A 189 -6.20 17.05 -26.17
C ASP A 189 -5.77 17.89 -24.96
N LEU A 190 -4.46 18.03 -24.78
CA LEU A 190 -3.84 18.88 -23.78
C LEU A 190 -3.01 19.99 -24.43
N PRO A 191 -2.95 21.20 -23.83
CA PRO A 191 -2.02 22.22 -24.26
C PRO A 191 -0.56 21.78 -24.01
N SER A 192 0.40 22.44 -24.67
CA SER A 192 1.82 22.24 -24.38
C SER A 192 2.13 22.59 -22.92
N ASP A 193 2.85 21.70 -22.24
CA ASP A 193 3.17 21.77 -20.80
C ASP A 193 1.92 22.02 -19.91
N PRO A 194 0.97 21.06 -19.88
CA PRO A 194 -0.25 21.21 -19.10
C PRO A 194 0.09 21.18 -17.61
N THR A 195 -0.66 21.92 -16.80
CA THR A 195 -0.62 21.76 -15.33
C THR A 195 -1.46 20.55 -14.91
N ALA A 196 -1.14 19.92 -13.77
CA ALA A 196 -1.96 18.83 -13.21
C ALA A 196 -3.46 19.19 -13.08
N SER A 197 -3.78 20.43 -12.63
CA SER A 197 -5.17 20.89 -12.51
C SER A 197 -5.89 20.98 -13.88
N LYS A 198 -5.20 21.47 -14.92
CA LYS A 198 -5.71 21.47 -16.30
C LYS A 198 -5.92 20.06 -16.84
N ALA A 199 -4.98 19.14 -16.64
CA ALA A 199 -5.12 17.75 -17.07
C ALA A 199 -6.32 17.08 -16.38
N PHE A 200 -6.46 17.23 -15.06
CA PHE A 200 -7.60 16.73 -14.32
C PHE A 200 -8.93 17.36 -14.78
N LYS A 201 -8.94 18.67 -15.08
CA LYS A 201 -10.13 19.34 -15.63
C LYS A 201 -10.57 18.71 -16.96
N GLN A 202 -9.64 18.43 -17.87
CA GLN A 202 -9.93 17.81 -19.16
C GLN A 202 -10.47 16.38 -18.98
N LEU A 203 -9.86 15.58 -18.11
CA LEU A 203 -10.36 14.25 -17.76
C LEU A 203 -11.81 14.25 -17.30
N ARG A 204 -12.20 15.14 -16.40
CA ARG A 204 -13.60 15.23 -15.94
C ARG A 204 -14.58 15.68 -17.01
N GLN A 205 -14.11 16.43 -18.01
CA GLN A 205 -14.95 16.92 -19.10
C GLN A 205 -15.16 15.86 -20.17
N PHE A 206 -14.15 15.04 -20.46
CA PHE A 206 -14.14 14.19 -21.65
C PHE A 206 -14.08 12.68 -21.36
N HIS A 207 -13.60 12.25 -20.19
CA HIS A 207 -13.51 10.84 -19.85
C HIS A 207 -14.85 10.30 -19.31
N PRO A 208 -15.49 9.30 -19.97
CA PRO A 208 -16.82 8.82 -19.58
C PRO A 208 -16.91 8.37 -18.12
N ALA A 209 -15.89 7.68 -17.62
CA ALA A 209 -15.86 7.19 -16.23
C ALA A 209 -15.83 8.30 -15.16
N LEU A 210 -15.40 9.51 -15.52
CA LEU A 210 -15.25 10.65 -14.60
C LEU A 210 -16.38 11.67 -14.74
N GLN A 211 -17.29 11.47 -15.69
CA GLN A 211 -18.51 12.25 -15.79
C GLN A 211 -19.53 11.72 -14.76
N ALA A 212 -19.89 12.57 -13.80
CA ALA A 212 -20.86 12.21 -12.78
C ALA A 212 -22.24 11.98 -13.41
N SER A 213 -22.92 10.89 -13.03
CA SER A 213 -24.23 10.51 -13.54
C SER A 213 -25.18 10.06 -12.41
N GLY A 214 -26.48 10.02 -12.70
CA GLY A 214 -27.52 9.60 -11.75
C GLY A 214 -27.99 10.68 -10.76
N HIS A 215 -28.78 10.26 -9.77
CA HIS A 215 -29.54 11.15 -8.86
C HIS A 215 -28.68 12.08 -7.99
N ARG A 216 -27.37 11.85 -7.86
CA ARG A 216 -26.43 12.68 -7.08
C ARG A 216 -25.30 13.29 -7.91
N ALA A 217 -25.47 13.35 -9.24
CA ALA A 217 -24.44 13.82 -10.16
C ALA A 217 -23.93 15.23 -9.81
N GLU A 218 -24.82 16.14 -9.39
CA GLU A 218 -24.44 17.51 -9.01
C GLU A 218 -23.51 17.55 -7.80
N ASP A 219 -23.82 16.78 -6.75
CA ASP A 219 -23.02 16.77 -5.53
C ASP A 219 -21.66 16.11 -5.76
N VAL A 220 -21.61 15.03 -6.55
CA VAL A 220 -20.35 14.43 -7.00
C VAL A 220 -19.54 15.45 -7.80
N THR A 221 -20.17 16.18 -8.72
CA THR A 221 -19.49 17.22 -9.51
C THR A 221 -18.89 18.31 -8.63
N LYS A 222 -19.57 18.73 -7.55
CA LYS A 222 -19.05 19.70 -6.56
C LYS A 222 -17.81 19.16 -5.85
N VAL A 223 -17.81 17.89 -5.44
CA VAL A 223 -16.63 17.24 -4.82
C VAL A 223 -15.46 17.23 -5.80
N LEU A 224 -15.70 16.86 -7.06
CA LEU A 224 -14.65 16.83 -8.07
C LEU A 224 -14.09 18.21 -8.40
N ASN A 225 -14.92 19.25 -8.38
CA ASN A 225 -14.46 20.64 -8.51
C ASN A 225 -13.55 21.02 -7.34
N SER A 226 -13.86 20.54 -6.13
CA SER A 226 -13.03 20.78 -4.94
C SER A 226 -11.66 20.11 -5.06
N PHE A 227 -11.60 18.88 -5.58
CA PHE A 227 -10.31 18.23 -5.88
C PHE A 227 -9.49 18.98 -6.92
N ALA A 228 -10.13 19.54 -7.95
CA ALA A 228 -9.41 20.36 -8.93
C ALA A 228 -8.78 21.61 -8.29
N ALA A 229 -9.47 22.24 -7.34
CA ALA A 229 -8.93 23.35 -6.55
C ALA A 229 -7.79 22.90 -5.63
N SER A 230 -7.89 21.74 -4.99
CA SER A 230 -6.80 21.18 -4.19
C SER A 230 -5.54 20.88 -5.02
N ILE A 231 -5.70 20.29 -6.21
CA ILE A 231 -4.57 20.01 -7.12
C ILE A 231 -3.84 21.29 -7.51
N ASP A 232 -4.59 22.37 -7.77
CA ASP A 232 -4.00 23.68 -8.07
C ASP A 232 -3.24 24.26 -6.85
N ALA A 233 -3.80 24.13 -5.65
CA ALA A 233 -3.14 24.55 -4.41
C ALA A 233 -1.84 23.78 -4.15
N PHE A 234 -1.76 22.49 -4.51
CA PHE A 234 -0.54 21.70 -4.37
C PHE A 234 0.64 22.26 -5.15
N SER A 235 0.39 22.79 -6.36
CA SER A 235 1.44 23.46 -7.15
C SER A 235 2.01 24.68 -6.43
N THR A 236 1.16 25.44 -5.71
CA THR A 236 1.59 26.59 -4.91
C THR A 236 2.41 26.15 -3.70
N LEU A 237 1.98 25.10 -3.01
CA LEU A 237 2.64 24.57 -1.81
C LEU A 237 4.01 23.98 -2.13
N ARG A 238 4.13 23.25 -3.25
CA ARG A 238 5.41 22.78 -3.80
C ARG A 238 6.38 23.94 -4.06
N ASN A 239 5.90 25.02 -4.68
CA ASN A 239 6.74 26.17 -5.08
C ASN A 239 7.18 27.03 -3.88
N ARG A 240 6.35 27.15 -2.84
CA ARG A 240 6.69 27.93 -1.63
C ARG A 240 7.57 27.17 -0.64
N ALA A 241 7.44 25.84 -0.61
CA ALA A 241 8.30 24.98 0.21
C ALA A 241 9.73 24.83 -0.37
N SER A 242 9.94 25.10 -1.67
CA SER A 242 11.22 24.89 -2.36
C SER A 242 12.15 26.12 -2.40
N LEU A 243 11.64 27.36 -2.36
CA LEU A 243 12.47 28.57 -2.46
C LEU A 243 11.80 29.79 -1.77
N ALA A 244 12.33 30.24 -0.61
CA ALA A 244 12.64 31.66 -0.33
C ALA A 244 12.91 32.01 1.15
N HIS A 245 12.45 31.24 2.16
CA HIS A 245 12.75 31.56 3.56
C HIS A 245 12.96 30.29 4.40
N VAL A 246 14.08 30.24 5.12
CA VAL A 246 14.58 29.11 5.94
C VAL A 246 13.61 28.69 7.08
N ASN A 247 12.47 29.36 7.25
CA ASN A 247 11.58 29.18 8.40
C ASN A 247 10.11 28.80 8.10
N ASP A 248 9.69 28.58 6.85
CA ASP A 248 8.29 28.18 6.53
C ASP A 248 8.21 26.86 5.74
N LEU A 249 8.95 25.84 6.18
CA LEU A 249 8.67 24.47 5.74
C LEU A 249 7.29 24.05 6.28
N LEU A 250 6.49 23.36 5.46
CA LEU A 250 5.23 22.79 5.93
C LEU A 250 5.51 21.82 7.08
N ASP A 251 4.81 22.01 8.19
CA ASP A 251 4.86 21.09 9.31
C ASP A 251 4.39 19.69 8.87
N VAL A 252 4.86 18.68 9.60
CA VAL A 252 4.58 17.27 9.33
C VAL A 252 3.08 16.97 9.14
N PRO A 253 2.14 17.53 9.94
CA PRO A 253 0.71 17.28 9.75
C PRO A 253 0.19 17.78 8.39
N GLU A 254 0.56 18.98 7.97
CA GLU A 254 0.15 19.60 6.71
C GLU A 254 0.75 18.85 5.51
N ALA A 255 2.04 18.51 5.58
CA ALA A 255 2.69 17.70 4.55
C ALA A 255 2.02 16.33 4.40
N THR A 256 1.69 15.68 5.52
CA THR A 256 0.94 14.41 5.56
C THR A 256 -0.43 14.56 4.91
N ALA A 257 -1.18 15.60 5.26
CA ALA A 257 -2.52 15.85 4.72
C ALA A 257 -2.49 16.07 3.20
N ILE A 258 -1.50 16.81 2.69
CA ILE A 258 -1.34 17.10 1.26
C ILE A 258 -1.04 15.82 0.47
N VAL A 259 -0.08 15.00 0.93
CA VAL A 259 0.27 13.74 0.25
C VAL A 259 -0.91 12.76 0.27
N ASN A 260 -1.62 12.65 1.40
CA ASN A 260 -2.82 11.81 1.49
C ASN A 260 -3.96 12.31 0.58
N ALA A 261 -4.10 13.63 0.41
CA ALA A 261 -5.07 14.20 -0.51
C ALA A 261 -4.72 13.88 -1.97
N MET A 262 -3.45 13.96 -2.37
CA MET A 262 -3.00 13.52 -3.70
C MET A 262 -3.28 12.02 -3.93
N TYR A 263 -3.03 11.19 -2.92
CA TYR A 263 -3.33 9.76 -2.97
C TYR A 263 -4.83 9.48 -3.13
N THR A 264 -5.67 10.23 -2.42
CA THR A 264 -7.13 10.12 -2.53
C THR A 264 -7.61 10.48 -3.93
N VAL A 265 -7.08 11.55 -4.52
CA VAL A 265 -7.41 11.95 -5.90
C VAL A 265 -7.00 10.84 -6.89
N PHE A 266 -5.76 10.35 -6.79
CA PHE A 266 -5.28 9.27 -7.63
C PHE A 266 -6.18 8.03 -7.52
N ARG A 267 -6.47 7.59 -6.29
CA ARG A 267 -7.23 6.36 -6.05
C ARG A 267 -8.66 6.47 -6.58
N TYR A 268 -9.31 7.61 -6.34
CA TYR A 268 -10.64 7.87 -6.87
C TYR A 268 -10.69 7.75 -8.40
N ILE A 269 -9.70 8.33 -9.11
CA ILE A 269 -9.64 8.27 -10.57
C ILE A 269 -9.45 6.83 -11.03
N GLN A 270 -8.55 6.08 -10.39
CA GLN A 270 -8.31 4.68 -10.70
C GLN A 270 -9.56 3.82 -10.53
N ASP A 271 -10.25 3.94 -9.39
CA ASP A 271 -11.47 3.19 -9.10
C ASP A 271 -12.58 3.54 -10.12
N CYS A 272 -12.65 4.79 -10.57
CA CYS A 272 -13.59 5.19 -11.62
C CYS A 272 -13.28 4.51 -12.95
N ILE A 273 -12.01 4.49 -13.36
CA ILE A 273 -11.58 3.88 -14.62
C ILE A 273 -11.78 2.36 -14.60
N GLN A 274 -11.45 1.70 -13.49
CA GLN A 274 -11.63 0.25 -13.35
C GLN A 274 -13.11 -0.19 -13.34
N ARG A 275 -14.01 0.71 -12.94
CA ARG A 275 -15.46 0.48 -12.97
C ARG A 275 -16.05 0.62 -14.38
N GLY A 276 -15.43 1.42 -15.24
CA GLY A 276 -15.89 1.71 -16.61
C GLY A 276 -15.48 0.64 -17.61
#